data_AF-A0A3L7P7M8-F1
#
_entry.id   AF-A0A3L7P7M8-F1
#
_cell.length_a   1.000
_cell.length_b   1.000
_cell.length_c   1.000
_cell.angle_alpha   90.00
_cell.angle_beta   90.00
_cell.angle_gamma   90.00
#
_symmetry.space_group_name_H-M   'P 1'
#
loop_
_entity.id
_entity.type
_entity.pdbx_description
1 polymer ?
#
loop_
_entity_poly.entity_id
_entity_poly.type
_entity_poly.pdbx_seq_one_letter_code
_entity_poly.pdbx_strand_id
1 'polypeptide(L)'
;LTGDIFSSKLCDCGQQLKHAMQQVVQAGKGVILYMRQEGRGIGLLKKLEAYKLQQEQGLDTVEANQALGFAPDLRQYGIGAQILFELGVRKIRLLTNNPRKVVGLESYGLSIIERVPIELPINQCNARYLRTKKDKLGHLLALTPTSDDLPLPG
;
A
#
# COMPACT_ATOMS: atom_id res chain seq x y z
N LEU A 1 5.45 -8.38 -4.34
CA LEU A 1 6.60 -9.19 -4.81
C LEU A 1 7.90 -8.40 -4.95
N THR A 2 7.99 -7.37 -5.81
CA THR A 2 9.26 -6.63 -6.01
C THR A 2 9.76 -5.85 -4.78
N GLY A 3 8.86 -5.27 -3.98
CA GLY A 3 9.22 -4.69 -2.69
C GLY A 3 9.40 -5.73 -1.58
N ASP A 4 8.55 -6.74 -1.55
CA ASP A 4 8.45 -7.70 -0.43
C ASP A 4 9.54 -8.78 -0.46
N ILE A 5 9.98 -9.19 -1.65
CA ILE A 5 10.99 -10.26 -1.84
C ILE A 5 12.31 -9.68 -2.35
N PHE A 6 12.26 -8.73 -3.29
CA PHE A 6 13.46 -8.19 -3.95
C PHE A 6 13.96 -6.88 -3.32
N SER A 7 13.43 -6.47 -2.16
CA SER A 7 13.83 -5.25 -1.43
C SER A 7 13.86 -3.98 -2.30
N SER A 8 12.96 -3.87 -3.28
CA SER A 8 12.93 -2.72 -4.18
C SER A 8 12.71 -1.42 -3.43
N LYS A 9 13.68 -0.48 -3.56
CA LYS A 9 13.59 0.89 -3.00
C LYS A 9 12.53 1.77 -3.66
N LEU A 10 11.95 1.32 -4.77
CA LEU A 10 10.92 2.05 -5.54
C LEU A 10 9.51 1.91 -4.95
N CYS A 11 9.28 0.98 -4.00
CA CYS A 11 8.02 0.86 -3.25
C CYS A 11 8.27 0.81 -1.74
N ASP A 12 7.30 1.31 -0.96
CA ASP A 12 7.18 1.18 0.50
C ASP A 12 6.65 -0.20 0.96
N CYS A 13 6.28 -1.07 0.02
CA CYS A 13 5.57 -2.34 0.23
C CYS A 13 6.26 -3.25 1.29
N GLY A 14 7.56 -3.52 1.10
CA GLY A 14 8.29 -4.45 1.97
C GLY A 14 8.56 -3.89 3.37
N GLN A 15 8.78 -2.57 3.47
CA GLN A 15 8.94 -1.91 4.76
C GLN A 15 7.59 -1.85 5.51
N GLN A 16 6.47 -1.58 4.81
CA GLN A 16 5.13 -1.63 5.40
C GLN A 16 4.81 -3.02 5.95
N LEU A 17 5.15 -4.09 5.23
CA LEU A 17 4.94 -5.46 5.72
C LEU A 17 5.72 -5.72 7.02
N LYS A 18 7.01 -5.39 7.06
CA LYS A 18 7.83 -5.54 8.27
C LYS A 18 7.27 -4.74 9.44
N HIS A 19 6.86 -3.49 9.20
CA HIS A 19 6.30 -2.63 10.23
C HIS A 19 4.94 -3.17 10.73
N ALA A 20 4.07 -3.66 9.84
CA ALA A 20 2.82 -4.31 10.23
C ALA A 20 3.06 -5.54 11.11
N MET A 21 4.04 -6.38 10.75
CA MET A 21 4.42 -7.55 11.54
C MET A 21 4.92 -7.16 12.93
N GLN A 22 5.71 -6.08 13.05
CA GLN A 22 6.15 -5.54 14.34
C GLN A 22 5.00 -5.00 15.19
N GLN A 23 4.00 -4.35 14.58
CA GLN A 23 2.83 -3.86 15.32
C GLN A 23 1.93 -5.01 15.79
N VAL A 24 1.73 -6.05 14.97
CA VAL A 24 1.01 -7.27 15.38
C VAL A 24 1.76 -7.99 16.50
N VAL A 25 3.08 -8.14 16.32
CA VAL A 25 4.13 -8.19 17.35
C VAL A 25 3.73 -7.72 18.75
N GLN A 26 3.83 -6.40 18.87
CA GLN A 26 3.64 -5.61 20.07
C GLN A 26 2.21 -5.67 20.62
N ALA A 27 1.21 -5.83 19.76
CA ALA A 27 -0.18 -5.98 20.17
C ALA A 27 -0.47 -7.35 20.82
N GLY A 28 0.41 -8.34 20.64
CA GLY A 28 0.25 -9.72 21.16
C GLY A 28 -0.86 -10.53 20.49
N LYS A 29 -1.64 -9.91 19.60
CA LYS A 29 -2.70 -10.54 18.80
C LYS A 29 -2.92 -9.75 17.50
N GLY A 30 -3.10 -10.46 16.40
CA GLY A 30 -3.42 -9.85 15.12
C GLY A 30 -3.32 -10.83 13.97
N VAL A 31 -3.72 -10.37 12.79
CA VAL A 31 -3.70 -11.16 11.55
C VAL A 31 -2.99 -10.35 10.47
N ILE A 32 -2.03 -10.97 9.80
CA ILE A 32 -1.45 -10.45 8.56
C ILE A 32 -2.06 -11.24 7.41
N LEU A 33 -2.96 -10.61 6.66
CA LEU A 33 -3.57 -11.22 5.49
C LEU A 33 -2.79 -10.87 4.23
N TYR A 34 -2.05 -11.85 3.69
CA TYR A 34 -1.21 -11.66 2.51
C TYR A 34 -1.95 -12.04 1.22
N MET A 35 -2.54 -11.05 0.55
CA MET A 35 -3.27 -11.23 -0.70
C MET A 35 -2.33 -11.13 -1.90
N ARG A 36 -2.30 -12.17 -2.75
CA ARG A 36 -1.47 -12.20 -3.98
C ARG A 36 -2.11 -11.40 -5.13
N GLN A 37 -2.34 -10.10 -4.94
CA GLN A 37 -2.92 -9.19 -5.94
C GLN A 37 -1.90 -8.11 -6.38
N GLU A 38 -0.87 -8.55 -7.09
CA GLU A 38 0.25 -7.69 -7.53
C GLU A 38 -0.21 -6.59 -8.50
N GLY A 39 0.46 -5.43 -8.45
CA GLY A 39 0.22 -4.33 -9.40
C GLY A 39 -1.18 -3.67 -9.31
N ARG A 40 -1.89 -3.80 -8.18
CA ARG A 40 -3.32 -3.47 -8.07
C ARG A 40 -4.23 -4.35 -8.92
N GLY A 41 -3.86 -5.61 -9.10
CA GLY A 41 -4.67 -6.60 -9.83
C GLY A 41 -4.26 -6.80 -11.29
N ILE A 42 -3.39 -5.95 -11.85
CA ILE A 42 -2.91 -6.08 -13.25
C ILE A 42 -1.82 -7.16 -13.41
N GLY A 43 -1.26 -7.67 -12.31
CA GLY A 43 -0.20 -8.67 -12.33
C GLY A 43 1.22 -8.10 -12.49
N LEU A 44 2.22 -8.96 -12.30
CA LEU A 44 3.63 -8.55 -12.24
C LEU A 44 4.18 -8.06 -13.58
N LEU A 45 3.86 -8.74 -14.68
CA LEU A 45 4.34 -8.38 -16.02
C LEU A 45 3.88 -6.97 -16.40
N LYS A 46 2.60 -6.67 -16.20
CA LYS A 46 2.04 -5.36 -16.50
C LYS A 46 2.54 -4.26 -15.56
N LYS A 47 2.87 -4.60 -14.31
CA LYS A 47 3.58 -3.69 -13.41
C LYS A 47 4.97 -3.31 -13.95
N LEU A 48 5.70 -4.26 -14.54
CA LEU A 48 7.01 -3.98 -15.14
C LEU A 48 6.88 -3.11 -16.40
N GLU A 49 5.88 -3.36 -17.24
CA GLU A 49 5.55 -2.49 -18.38
C GLU A 49 5.21 -1.06 -17.91
N ALA A 50 4.41 -0.93 -16.85
CA ALA A 50 4.07 0.38 -16.27
C ALA A 50 5.32 1.11 -15.74
N TYR A 51 6.28 0.39 -15.14
CA TYR A 51 7.54 0.98 -14.71
C TYR A 51 8.39 1.46 -15.88
N LYS A 52 8.41 0.71 -16.99
CA LYS A 52 9.09 1.11 -18.21
C LYS A 52 8.53 2.44 -18.73
N LEU A 53 7.20 2.58 -18.80
CA LEU A 53 6.55 3.82 -19.20
C LEU A 53 6.86 4.99 -18.24
N GLN A 54 6.88 4.75 -16.93
CA GLN A 54 7.23 5.79 -15.94
C GLN A 54 8.68 6.29 -16.08
N GLN A 55 9.60 5.42 -16.53
CA GLN A 55 11.00 5.74 -16.74
C GLN A 55 11.25 6.39 -18.10
N GLU A 56 10.70 5.84 -19.17
CA GLU A 56 10.95 6.28 -20.54
C GLU A 56 10.15 7.54 -20.92
N GLN A 57 8.93 7.67 -20.39
CA GLN A 57 7.99 8.73 -20.78
C GLN A 57 7.68 9.69 -19.62
N GLY A 58 8.30 9.48 -18.46
CA GLY A 58 8.10 10.33 -17.28
C GLY A 58 6.70 10.26 -16.66
N LEU A 59 5.84 9.34 -17.12
CA LEU A 59 4.48 9.17 -16.61
C LEU A 59 4.47 8.87 -15.12
N ASP A 60 3.38 9.23 -14.44
CA ASP A 60 3.11 8.74 -13.10
C ASP A 60 2.42 7.36 -13.08
N THR A 61 2.15 6.84 -11.89
CA THR A 61 1.54 5.50 -11.74
C THR A 61 0.11 5.41 -12.30
N VAL A 62 -0.67 6.49 -12.27
CA VAL A 62 -2.04 6.53 -12.79
C VAL A 62 -1.98 6.62 -14.31
N GLU A 63 -1.18 7.54 -14.83
CA GLU A 63 -1.00 7.78 -16.27
C GLU A 63 -0.44 6.54 -16.97
N ALA A 64 0.57 5.88 -16.39
CA ALA A 64 1.12 4.64 -16.93
C ALA A 64 0.09 3.50 -16.96
N ASN A 65 -0.76 3.39 -15.94
CA ASN A 65 -1.82 2.37 -15.94
C ASN A 65 -2.91 2.66 -16.99
N GLN A 66 -3.28 3.94 -17.15
CA GLN A 66 -4.23 4.37 -18.18
C GLN A 66 -3.68 4.16 -19.59
N ALA A 67 -2.39 4.45 -19.83
CA ALA A 67 -1.71 4.20 -21.10
C ALA A 67 -1.70 2.70 -21.46
N LEU A 68 -1.69 1.82 -20.45
CA LEU A 68 -1.79 0.37 -20.61
C LEU A 68 -3.24 -0.15 -20.67
N GLY A 69 -4.25 0.74 -20.63
CA GLY A 69 -5.67 0.39 -20.72
C GLY A 69 -6.28 -0.19 -19.44
N PHE A 70 -5.64 -0.03 -18.29
CA PHE A 70 -6.13 -0.57 -17.02
C PHE A 70 -6.84 0.48 -16.16
N ALA A 71 -7.88 0.02 -15.44
CA ALA A 71 -8.47 0.80 -14.36
C ALA A 71 -7.42 1.11 -13.27
N PRO A 72 -7.56 2.22 -12.53
CA PRO A 72 -6.58 2.63 -11.53
C PRO A 72 -6.40 1.64 -10.36
N ASP A 73 -7.39 0.77 -10.12
CA ASP A 73 -7.38 -0.30 -9.12
C ASP A 73 -8.35 -1.42 -9.50
N LEU A 74 -7.86 -2.66 -9.62
CA LEU A 74 -8.66 -3.87 -9.96
C LEU A 74 -8.67 -4.90 -8.82
N ARG A 75 -8.30 -4.48 -7.60
CA ARG A 75 -8.20 -5.40 -6.46
C ARG A 75 -9.56 -5.86 -5.96
N GLN A 76 -9.63 -7.13 -5.56
CA GLN A 76 -10.82 -7.75 -4.99
C GLN A 76 -10.65 -7.87 -3.47
N TYR A 77 -11.22 -6.92 -2.73
CA TYR A 77 -11.14 -6.89 -1.27
C TYR A 77 -12.14 -7.81 -0.57
N GLY A 78 -13.22 -8.20 -1.25
CA GLY A 78 -14.26 -9.08 -0.70
C GLY A 78 -13.72 -10.44 -0.27
N ILE A 79 -12.80 -11.03 -1.04
CA ILE A 79 -12.14 -12.30 -0.66
C ILE A 79 -11.40 -12.14 0.67
N GLY A 80 -10.70 -11.01 0.86
CA GLY A 80 -9.98 -10.77 2.10
C GLY A 80 -10.91 -10.57 3.29
N ALA A 81 -12.06 -9.94 3.07
CA ALA A 81 -13.09 -9.77 4.09
C ALA A 81 -13.68 -11.12 4.53
N GLN A 82 -13.98 -12.01 3.57
CA GLN A 82 -14.48 -13.36 3.85
C GLN A 82 -13.48 -14.19 4.66
N ILE A 83 -12.20 -14.19 4.28
CA ILE A 83 -11.14 -14.89 5.02
C ILE A 83 -11.09 -14.41 6.48
N LEU A 84 -11.11 -13.09 6.71
CA LEU A 84 -11.11 -12.54 8.07
C LEU A 84 -12.36 -12.96 8.86
N PHE A 85 -13.52 -12.95 8.22
CA PHE A 85 -14.78 -13.36 8.85
C PHE A 85 -14.75 -14.84 9.24
N GLU A 86 -14.25 -15.73 8.37
CA GLU A 86 -14.09 -17.16 8.64
C GLU A 86 -13.09 -17.43 9.78
N LEU A 87 -12.03 -16.62 9.89
CA LEU A 87 -11.09 -16.65 11.02
C LEU A 87 -11.70 -16.16 12.35
N GLY A 88 -12.99 -15.81 12.37
CA GLY A 88 -13.69 -15.33 13.57
C GLY A 88 -13.48 -13.85 13.87
N VAL A 89 -12.84 -13.10 12.98
CA VAL A 89 -12.64 -11.66 13.15
C VAL A 89 -13.96 -10.92 12.95
N ARG A 90 -14.31 -9.99 13.84
CA ARG A 90 -15.54 -9.17 13.75
C ARG A 90 -15.29 -7.68 13.98
N LYS A 91 -14.37 -7.34 14.88
CA LYS A 91 -13.92 -5.97 15.15
C LYS A 91 -12.45 -5.86 14.84
N ILE A 92 -12.05 -4.87 14.04
CA ILE A 92 -10.67 -4.70 13.59
C ILE A 92 -10.14 -3.30 13.83
N ARG A 93 -8.89 -3.23 14.29
CA ARG A 93 -8.03 -2.05 14.18
C ARG A 93 -7.27 -2.21 12.87
N LEU A 94 -7.67 -1.48 11.83
CA LEU A 94 -7.15 -1.70 10.48
C LEU A 94 -5.92 -0.82 10.23
N LEU A 95 -4.78 -1.47 9.95
CA LEU A 95 -3.56 -0.80 9.52
C LEU A 95 -3.67 -0.34 8.05
N THR A 96 -3.95 0.94 7.82
CA THR A 96 -4.07 1.48 6.44
C THR A 96 -3.89 3.01 6.35
N ASN A 97 -3.15 3.43 5.32
CA ASN A 97 -3.08 4.84 4.89
C ASN A 97 -4.10 5.17 3.79
N ASN A 98 -4.80 4.18 3.25
CA ASN A 98 -5.79 4.38 2.20
C ASN A 98 -7.21 4.23 2.79
N PRO A 99 -7.97 5.33 2.96
CA PRO A 99 -9.31 5.29 3.52
C PRO A 99 -10.32 4.61 2.57
N ARG A 100 -10.07 4.57 1.26
CA ARG A 100 -10.95 3.87 0.31
C ARG A 100 -10.94 2.34 0.53
N LYS A 101 -9.90 1.78 1.16
CA LYS A 101 -9.86 0.35 1.54
C LYS A 101 -10.82 -0.02 2.67
N VAL A 102 -11.38 0.98 3.36
CA VAL A 102 -12.30 0.81 4.50
C VAL A 102 -13.72 0.53 4.00
N VAL A 103 -14.06 1.05 2.81
CA VAL A 103 -15.41 0.97 2.24
C VAL A 103 -15.69 -0.45 1.77
N GLY A 104 -16.75 -1.04 2.32
CA GLY A 104 -17.25 -2.36 1.93
C GLY A 104 -16.80 -3.52 2.83
N LEU A 105 -16.01 -3.31 3.88
CA LEU A 105 -15.74 -4.37 4.87
C LEU A 105 -16.95 -4.63 5.80
N GLU A 106 -17.73 -3.59 6.09
CA GLU A 106 -18.92 -3.66 6.93
C GLU A 106 -20.00 -4.59 6.38
N SER A 107 -20.16 -4.64 5.04
CA SER A 107 -21.12 -5.56 4.38
C SER A 107 -20.74 -7.04 4.53
N TYR A 108 -19.51 -7.35 4.94
CA TYR A 108 -19.07 -8.71 5.26
C TYR A 108 -19.12 -9.01 6.77
N GLY A 109 -19.78 -8.17 7.57
CA GLY A 109 -19.87 -8.34 9.01
C GLY A 109 -18.60 -8.00 9.78
N LEU A 110 -17.70 -7.22 9.17
CA LEU A 110 -16.47 -6.71 9.79
C LEU A 110 -16.63 -5.23 10.15
N SER A 111 -16.54 -4.91 11.44
CA SER A 111 -16.58 -3.54 11.95
C SER A 111 -15.15 -3.02 12.17
N ILE A 112 -14.83 -1.89 11.53
CA ILE A 112 -13.55 -1.20 11.74
C ILE A 112 -13.73 -0.26 12.94
N ILE A 113 -13.13 -0.62 14.06
CA ILE A 113 -13.22 0.15 15.32
C ILE A 113 -12.15 1.24 15.40
N GLU A 114 -11.08 1.11 14.62
CA GLU A 114 -9.98 2.06 14.59
C GLU A 114 -9.23 1.94 13.26
N ARG A 115 -8.83 3.08 12.69
CA ARG A 115 -7.85 3.11 11.61
C ARG A 115 -6.51 3.48 12.18
N VAL A 116 -5.56 2.56 12.09
CA VAL A 116 -4.18 2.77 12.56
C VAL A 116 -3.32 3.14 11.34
N PRO A 117 -2.68 4.32 11.31
CA PRO A 117 -1.74 4.67 10.24
C PRO A 117 -0.58 3.68 10.15
N ILE A 118 -0.12 3.43 8.94
CA ILE A 118 1.05 2.59 8.66
C ILE A 118 2.03 3.33 7.74
N GLU A 119 2.48 4.48 8.22
CA GLU A 119 3.38 5.36 7.50
C GLU A 119 4.84 5.10 7.85
N LEU A 120 5.71 5.28 6.88
CA LEU A 120 7.16 5.20 7.02
C LEU A 120 7.78 6.47 6.45
N PRO A 121 8.96 6.88 6.94
CA PRO A 121 9.66 8.01 6.38
C PRO A 121 9.93 7.85 4.88
N ILE A 122 9.76 8.93 4.13
CA ILE A 122 10.01 9.00 2.69
C ILE A 122 11.50 9.19 2.43
N ASN A 123 12.00 8.63 1.34
CA ASN A 123 13.37 8.83 0.84
C ASN A 123 13.33 9.36 -0.60
N GLN A 124 14.47 9.79 -1.12
CA GLN A 124 14.57 10.34 -2.49
C GLN A 124 14.01 9.42 -3.58
N CYS A 125 14.15 8.09 -3.44
CA CYS A 125 13.68 7.13 -4.43
C CYS A 125 12.17 6.94 -4.46
N ASN A 126 11.48 7.08 -3.31
CA ASN A 126 10.04 6.82 -3.19
C ASN A 126 9.17 8.09 -3.04
N ALA A 127 9.79 9.27 -2.90
CA ALA A 127 9.10 10.53 -2.70
C ALA A 127 8.05 10.84 -3.79
N ARG A 128 8.40 10.71 -5.07
CA ARG A 128 7.46 10.93 -6.20
C ARG A 128 6.26 9.99 -6.12
N TYR A 129 6.52 8.72 -5.87
CA TYR A 129 5.50 7.68 -5.77
C TYR A 129 4.52 7.90 -4.61
N LEU A 130 5.04 8.24 -3.42
CA LEU A 130 4.22 8.52 -2.24
C LEU A 130 3.40 9.82 -2.38
N ARG A 131 3.97 10.84 -3.05
CA ARG A 131 3.24 12.07 -3.40
C ARG A 131 2.08 11.80 -4.36
N THR A 132 2.29 11.00 -5.42
CA THR A 132 1.18 10.56 -6.30
C THR A 132 0.10 9.79 -5.53
N LYS A 133 0.48 8.92 -4.58
CA LYS A 133 -0.49 8.22 -3.73
C LYS A 133 -1.34 9.18 -2.90
N LYS A 134 -0.74 10.21 -2.33
CA LYS A 134 -1.45 11.24 -1.56
C LYS A 134 -2.37 12.07 -2.45
N ASP A 135 -1.79 12.69 -3.48
CA ASP A 135 -2.46 13.74 -4.25
C ASP A 135 -3.49 13.19 -5.23
N LYS A 136 -3.21 12.06 -5.88
CA LYS A 136 -4.07 11.48 -6.94
C LYS A 136 -4.88 10.27 -6.47
N LEU A 137 -4.47 9.57 -5.41
CA LEU A 137 -5.11 8.33 -4.96
C LEU A 137 -5.76 8.42 -3.57
N GLY A 138 -5.73 9.60 -2.95
CA GLY A 138 -6.43 9.88 -1.70
C GLY A 138 -5.83 9.17 -0.47
N HIS A 139 -4.54 8.81 -0.51
CA HIS A 139 -3.87 8.27 0.67
C HIS A 139 -3.63 9.38 1.71
N LEU A 140 -3.87 9.05 2.97
CA LEU A 140 -3.60 9.90 4.13
C LEU A 140 -2.16 9.65 4.59
N LEU A 141 -1.24 10.48 4.10
CA LEU A 141 0.21 10.41 4.37
C LEU A 141 0.73 11.79 4.81
N ALA A 142 1.54 11.82 5.88
CA ALA A 142 2.25 13.01 6.36
C ALA A 142 3.44 13.38 5.46
N LEU A 143 4.06 12.41 4.77
CA LEU A 143 5.24 12.56 3.92
C LEU A 143 6.50 13.03 4.67
N THR A 144 6.74 12.48 5.86
CA THR A 144 7.90 12.83 6.70
C THR A 144 9.21 12.33 6.07
N PRO A 145 10.25 13.16 5.89
CA PRO A 145 11.54 12.72 5.34
C PRO A 145 12.29 11.75 6.28
N THR A 146 13.12 10.87 5.73
CA THR A 146 14.15 10.13 6.49
C THR A 146 15.18 11.09 7.07
N SER A 147 15.66 10.80 8.29
CA SER A 147 16.72 11.59 8.96
C SER A 147 18.02 11.70 8.16
N ASP A 148 18.30 10.72 7.31
CA ASP A 148 19.51 10.67 6.46
C ASP A 148 19.46 11.65 5.27
N ASP A 149 18.30 12.25 4.99
CA ASP A 149 18.06 13.20 3.88
C ASP A 149 17.89 14.65 4.37
N LEU A 150 18.10 14.92 5.68
CA LEU A 150 18.13 16.30 6.18
C LEU A 150 19.39 16.99 5.64
N PRO A 151 19.28 18.18 5.01
CA PRO A 151 20.48 18.94 4.65
C PRO A 151 21.29 19.16 5.92
N LEU A 152 22.59 18.85 5.86
CA LEU A 152 23.52 19.16 6.94
C LEU A 152 23.35 20.65 7.28
N PRO A 153 23.27 21.01 8.58
CA PRO A 153 23.21 22.42 8.96
C PRO A 153 24.43 23.12 8.34
N GLY A 154 24.13 24.13 7.51
CA GLY A 154 25.13 24.95 6.83
C GLY A 154 25.85 25.91 7.77
#